data_AF-A0A662RB28-F1
#
_entry.id   AF-A0A662RB28-F1
#
_cell.length_a   1.000
_cell.length_b   1.000
_cell.length_c   1.000
_cell.angle_alpha   90.00
_cell.angle_beta   90.00
_cell.angle_gamma   90.00
#
_symmetry.space_group_name_H-M   'P 1'
#
loop_
_entity.id
_entity.type
_entity.pdbx_description
1 polymer ?
#
loop_
_entity_poly.entity_id
_entity_poly.type
_entity_poly.pdbx_seq_one_letter_code
_entity_poly.pdbx_strand_id
1 'polypeptide(L)'
;MPVEADTRKTKLIPFMYLLTITASELITALINPNWGLFCHGVILFTLAGHAAFVYPAEKNSSYFLMSITLAPLIRIISLYAPLSRFYFLQWFLVLSIPSFFAAILMILFQHLSEQDVGLVLKLKQFRLQLAIIFTGIPFGCIEYFILKPNPLVVELSVRSLFAPIVIMLVCTGFAEELIFRGIIQHNAIKYFNPGLGIFFVTVLFAVMHIGNMSLLDVVFVFFIGYFYSYAVKFTGSITGVSISHGLTNVVLFLVMPVLWPV
;
A
#
# COMPACT_ATOMS: atom_id res chain seq x y z
N MET A 1 28.68 -30.87 -0.44
CA MET A 1 27.33 -30.95 0.15
C MET A 1 26.91 -29.54 0.50
N PRO A 2 25.91 -28.95 -0.16
CA PRO A 2 25.43 -27.64 0.26
C PRO A 2 24.79 -27.82 1.63
N VAL A 3 25.29 -27.05 2.60
CA VAL A 3 24.70 -26.91 3.93
C VAL A 3 23.25 -26.51 3.71
N GLU A 4 22.29 -27.33 4.16
CA GLU A 4 20.90 -26.91 4.31
C GLU A 4 20.91 -25.73 5.29
N ALA A 5 21.07 -24.52 4.77
CA ALA A 5 20.81 -23.31 5.52
C ALA A 5 19.38 -23.44 6.06
N ASP A 6 19.24 -23.42 7.38
CA ASP A 6 17.98 -23.64 8.09
C ASP A 6 16.88 -22.76 7.49
N THR A 7 16.03 -23.38 6.66
CA THR A 7 15.00 -22.69 5.85
C THR A 7 14.01 -21.89 6.71
N ARG A 8 13.96 -22.15 8.03
CA ARG A 8 13.21 -21.35 9.00
C ARG A 8 13.84 -19.98 9.26
N LYS A 9 15.17 -19.89 9.32
CA LYS A 9 15.87 -18.61 9.58
C LYS A 9 15.71 -17.64 8.41
N THR A 10 15.78 -18.13 7.17
CA THR A 10 15.58 -17.31 5.97
C THR A 10 14.17 -16.72 5.93
N LYS A 11 13.15 -17.52 6.25
CA LYS A 11 11.75 -17.06 6.29
C LYS A 11 11.45 -16.04 7.39
N LEU A 12 12.26 -15.97 8.45
CA LEU A 12 12.06 -15.02 9.55
C LEU A 12 12.52 -13.60 9.18
N ILE A 13 13.48 -13.46 8.27
CA ILE A 13 14.10 -12.16 7.91
C ILE A 13 13.08 -11.10 7.48
N PRO A 14 12.16 -11.35 6.54
CA PRO A 14 11.17 -10.35 6.14
C PRO A 14 10.28 -9.91 7.31
N PHE A 15 9.91 -10.82 8.21
CA PHE A 15 9.11 -10.50 9.40
C PHE A 15 9.88 -9.65 10.41
N MET A 16 11.20 -9.82 10.53
CA MET A 16 12.03 -8.91 11.33
C MET A 16 12.01 -7.49 10.75
N TYR A 17 12.10 -7.35 9.41
CA TYR A 17 11.96 -6.04 8.78
C TYR A 17 10.57 -5.44 8.99
N LEU A 18 9.51 -6.23 8.82
CA LEU A 18 8.14 -5.80 9.12
C LEU A 18 7.99 -5.31 10.56
N LEU A 19 8.60 -6.00 11.53
CA LEU A 19 8.62 -5.55 12.93
C LEU A 19 9.35 -4.22 13.08
N THR A 20 10.51 -4.04 12.45
CA THR A 20 11.25 -2.77 12.50
C THR A 20 10.50 -1.63 11.82
N ILE A 21 9.78 -1.90 10.72
CA ILE A 21 8.90 -0.93 10.06
C ILE A 21 7.76 -0.57 11.00
N THR A 22 7.12 -1.55 11.64
CA THR A 22 6.05 -1.33 12.62
C THR A 22 6.52 -0.47 13.79
N ALA A 23 7.70 -0.77 14.34
CA ALA A 23 8.29 0.05 15.40
C ALA A 23 8.58 1.48 14.92
N SER A 24 9.03 1.65 13.67
CA SER A 24 9.29 2.98 13.09
C SER A 24 8.02 3.78 12.85
N GLU A 25 6.94 3.12 12.41
CA GLU A 25 5.61 3.72 12.29
C GLU A 25 5.06 4.16 13.65
N LEU A 26 5.24 3.33 14.70
CA LEU A 26 4.87 3.71 16.07
C LEU A 26 5.70 4.87 16.61
N ILE A 27 7.01 4.90 16.36
CA ILE A 27 7.88 6.03 16.74
C ILE A 27 7.42 7.31 16.02
N THR A 28 7.12 7.21 14.73
CA THR A 28 6.64 8.33 13.91
C THR A 28 5.34 8.90 14.48
N ALA A 29 4.39 8.03 14.81
CA ALA A 29 3.04 8.40 15.23
C ALA A 29 2.96 8.86 16.70
N LEU A 30 3.69 8.18 17.61
CA LEU A 30 3.50 8.34 19.06
C LEU A 30 4.62 9.13 19.75
N ILE A 31 5.81 9.21 19.15
CA ILE A 31 7.00 9.80 19.82
C ILE A 31 7.47 11.04 19.07
N ASN A 32 8.00 10.88 17.86
CA ASN A 32 8.52 11.99 17.06
C ASN A 32 8.71 11.59 15.59
N PRO A 33 8.20 12.39 14.63
CA PRO A 33 8.33 12.08 13.22
C PRO A 33 9.77 12.12 12.70
N ASN A 34 10.67 12.92 13.29
CA ASN A 34 12.08 12.97 12.87
C ASN A 34 12.85 11.70 13.26
N TRP A 35 12.57 11.14 14.44
CA TRP A 35 13.15 9.85 14.84
C TRP A 35 12.60 8.72 13.98
N GLY A 36 11.30 8.75 13.68
CA GLY A 36 10.68 7.84 12.72
C GLY A 36 11.33 7.89 11.34
N LEU A 37 11.51 9.09 10.79
CA LEU A 37 12.21 9.33 9.52
C LEU A 37 13.62 8.75 9.53
N PHE A 38 14.38 8.98 10.59
CA PHE A 38 15.72 8.40 10.75
C PHE A 38 15.68 6.86 10.72
N CYS A 39 14.76 6.24 11.47
CA CYS A 39 14.59 4.79 11.50
C CYS A 39 14.21 4.23 10.12
N HIS A 40 13.24 4.84 9.42
CA HIS A 40 12.87 4.44 8.06
C HIS A 40 14.03 4.59 7.08
N GLY A 41 14.84 5.64 7.20
CA GLY A 41 16.06 5.81 6.41
C GLY A 41 17.05 4.66 6.62
N VAL A 42 17.35 4.30 7.88
CA VAL A 42 18.22 3.17 8.21
C VAL A 42 17.64 1.86 7.66
N ILE A 43 16.35 1.62 7.83
CA ILE A 43 15.67 0.41 7.30
C ILE A 43 15.77 0.35 5.78
N LEU A 44 15.54 1.46 5.08
CA LEU A 44 15.61 1.53 3.62
C LEU A 44 17.00 1.10 3.11
N PHE A 45 18.07 1.72 3.62
CA PHE A 45 19.44 1.38 3.22
C PHE A 45 19.83 -0.05 3.63
N THR A 46 19.38 -0.51 4.79
CA THR A 46 19.65 -1.88 5.26
C THR A 46 18.96 -2.91 4.38
N LEU A 47 17.69 -2.70 4.02
CA LEU A 47 16.95 -3.58 3.11
C LEU A 47 17.59 -3.61 1.72
N ALA A 48 17.93 -2.44 1.16
CA ALA A 48 18.55 -2.34 -0.16
C ALA A 48 19.93 -3.01 -0.19
N GLY A 49 20.76 -2.78 0.84
CA GLY A 49 22.06 -3.43 1.00
C GLY A 49 21.92 -4.94 1.16
N HIS A 50 21.02 -5.40 2.02
CA HIS A 50 20.77 -6.83 2.23
C HIS A 50 20.29 -7.51 0.93
N ALA A 51 19.34 -6.88 0.22
CA ALA A 51 18.88 -7.38 -1.07
C ALA A 51 20.04 -7.48 -2.08
N ALA A 52 20.94 -6.50 -2.14
CA ALA A 52 22.08 -6.53 -3.05
C ALA A 52 23.08 -7.67 -2.73
N PHE A 53 23.40 -7.90 -1.46
CA PHE A 53 24.31 -8.98 -1.05
C PHE A 53 23.71 -10.38 -1.26
N VAL A 54 22.39 -10.53 -1.11
CA VAL A 54 21.69 -11.80 -1.30
C VAL A 54 21.44 -12.12 -2.78
N TYR A 55 21.44 -11.11 -3.65
CA TYR A 55 21.10 -11.24 -5.07
C TYR A 55 21.84 -12.37 -5.82
N PRO A 56 23.18 -12.54 -5.68
CA PRO A 56 23.91 -13.58 -6.42
C PRO A 56 23.53 -15.00 -6.02
N ALA A 57 23.08 -15.20 -4.77
CA ALA A 57 22.78 -16.51 -4.21
C ALA A 57 21.28 -16.86 -4.29
N GLU A 58 20.40 -15.91 -3.95
CA GLU A 58 18.96 -16.13 -3.82
C GLU A 58 18.13 -14.98 -4.42
N LYS A 59 17.94 -15.02 -5.74
CA LYS A 59 17.25 -13.96 -6.51
C LYS A 59 15.85 -13.62 -5.98
N ASN A 60 15.02 -14.62 -5.63
CA ASN A 60 13.66 -14.38 -5.12
C ASN A 60 13.66 -13.70 -3.74
N SER A 61 14.63 -14.05 -2.88
CA SER A 61 14.81 -13.41 -1.57
C SER A 61 15.19 -11.95 -1.74
N SER A 62 16.18 -11.69 -2.60
CA SER A 62 16.63 -10.35 -2.94
C SER A 62 15.49 -9.48 -3.50
N TYR A 63 14.70 -9.98 -4.45
CA TYR A 63 13.58 -9.23 -5.02
C TYR A 63 12.47 -8.92 -4.03
N PHE A 64 12.20 -9.84 -3.09
CA PHE A 64 11.23 -9.59 -2.05
C PHE A 64 11.74 -8.56 -1.02
N LEU A 65 12.98 -8.67 -0.56
CA LEU A 65 13.58 -7.65 0.30
C LEU A 65 13.60 -6.27 -0.38
N MET A 66 13.92 -6.25 -1.68
CA MET A 66 13.90 -5.03 -2.47
C MET A 66 12.48 -4.46 -2.60
N SER A 67 11.43 -5.27 -2.78
CA SER A 67 10.05 -4.75 -2.84
C SER A 67 9.57 -4.17 -1.51
N ILE A 68 10.01 -4.72 -0.37
CA ILE A 68 9.69 -4.18 0.96
C ILE A 68 10.24 -2.76 1.14
N THR A 69 11.32 -2.36 0.44
CA THR A 69 11.87 -0.99 0.49
C THR A 69 10.87 0.10 0.11
N LEU A 70 9.83 -0.25 -0.67
CA LEU A 70 8.77 0.70 -1.05
C LEU A 70 8.01 1.23 0.17
N ALA A 71 7.84 0.43 1.23
CA ALA A 71 7.14 0.86 2.45
C ALA A 71 7.87 2.00 3.20
N PRO A 72 9.15 1.84 3.64
CA PRO A 72 9.87 2.94 4.26
C PRO A 72 10.08 4.11 3.29
N LEU A 73 10.19 3.87 1.97
CA LEU A 73 10.29 4.94 0.99
C LEU A 73 9.02 5.83 0.96
N ILE A 74 7.83 5.23 0.94
CA ILE A 74 6.55 5.96 1.03
C ILE A 74 6.53 6.84 2.28
N ARG A 75 6.98 6.31 3.43
CA ARG A 75 7.00 7.08 4.68
C ARG A 75 8.02 8.22 4.64
N ILE A 76 9.22 7.99 4.12
CA ILE A 76 10.25 9.02 3.94
C ILE A 76 9.72 10.16 3.07
N ILE A 77 9.06 9.83 1.95
CA ILE A 77 8.45 10.83 1.07
C ILE A 77 7.35 11.60 1.83
N SER A 78 6.48 10.90 2.57
CA SER A 78 5.41 11.50 3.38
C SER A 78 5.91 12.48 4.44
N LEU A 79 7.02 12.17 5.12
CA LEU A 79 7.55 13.01 6.21
C LEU A 79 8.43 14.17 5.72
N TYR A 80 9.11 14.00 4.58
CA TYR A 80 10.06 14.99 4.07
C TYR A 80 9.50 15.89 2.97
N ALA A 81 8.44 15.47 2.27
CA ALA A 81 7.80 16.31 1.26
C ALA A 81 7.36 17.65 1.88
N PRO A 82 7.54 18.79 1.20
CA PRO A 82 7.16 20.09 1.71
C PRO A 82 5.63 20.30 1.63
N LEU A 83 4.86 19.41 2.26
CA LEU A 83 3.40 19.33 2.20
C LEU A 83 2.74 20.62 2.70
N SER A 84 3.36 21.31 3.66
CA SER A 84 2.89 22.61 4.16
C SER A 84 2.81 23.71 3.11
N ARG A 85 3.46 23.55 1.94
CA ARG A 85 3.39 24.49 0.81
C ARG A 85 2.23 24.22 -0.15
N PHE A 86 1.51 23.12 0.04
CA PHE A 86 0.49 22.62 -0.87
C PHE A 86 -0.86 22.48 -0.18
N TYR A 87 -1.94 22.60 -0.94
CA TYR A 87 -3.27 22.26 -0.44
C TYR A 87 -3.36 20.75 -0.19
N PHE A 88 -4.18 20.34 0.78
CA PHE A 88 -4.28 18.93 1.18
C PHE A 88 -4.54 17.98 0.00
N LEU A 89 -5.39 18.38 -0.96
CA LEU A 89 -5.64 17.57 -2.16
C LEU A 89 -4.39 17.36 -3.04
N GLN A 90 -3.48 18.32 -3.08
CA GLN A 90 -2.24 18.23 -3.84
C GLN A 90 -1.22 17.30 -3.15
N TRP A 91 -1.38 17.01 -1.86
CA TRP A 91 -0.48 16.10 -1.14
C TRP A 91 -0.48 14.73 -1.80
N PHE A 92 -1.65 14.21 -2.17
CA PHE A 92 -1.78 12.93 -2.88
C PHE A 92 -0.93 12.88 -4.16
N LEU A 93 -0.90 13.95 -4.96
CA LEU A 93 -0.06 14.00 -6.15
C LEU A 93 1.44 14.03 -5.80
N VAL A 94 1.83 14.88 -4.85
CA VAL A 94 3.23 15.05 -4.43
C VAL A 94 3.80 13.74 -3.87
N LEU A 95 2.99 12.97 -3.15
CA LEU A 95 3.39 11.68 -2.58
C LEU A 95 3.38 10.55 -3.61
N SER A 96 2.39 10.52 -4.50
CA SER A 96 2.23 9.41 -5.45
C SER A 96 3.20 9.50 -6.61
N ILE A 97 3.62 10.68 -7.08
CA ILE A 97 4.56 10.79 -8.22
C ILE A 97 5.89 10.06 -7.94
N PRO A 98 6.62 10.33 -6.85
CA PRO A 98 7.87 9.61 -6.56
C PRO A 98 7.62 8.14 -6.25
N SER A 99 6.51 7.80 -5.60
CA SER A 99 6.13 6.42 -5.28
C SER A 99 5.83 5.59 -6.54
N PHE A 100 5.14 6.19 -7.53
CA PHE A 100 4.93 5.58 -8.85
C PHE A 100 6.25 5.36 -9.58
N PHE A 101 7.14 6.36 -9.55
CA PHE A 101 8.44 6.23 -10.18
C PHE A 101 9.23 5.06 -9.56
N ALA A 102 9.24 4.94 -8.23
CA ALA A 102 9.86 3.81 -7.54
C ALA A 102 9.21 2.46 -7.88
N ALA A 103 7.88 2.41 -7.98
CA ALA A 103 7.15 1.21 -8.39
C ALA A 103 7.52 0.78 -9.81
N ILE A 104 7.57 1.72 -10.76
CA ILE A 104 7.97 1.47 -12.16
C ILE A 104 9.42 0.97 -12.20
N LEU A 105 10.34 1.61 -11.49
CA LEU A 105 11.73 1.14 -11.41
C LEU A 105 11.81 -0.29 -10.86
N MET A 106 10.98 -0.64 -9.88
CA MET A 106 10.93 -2.00 -9.33
C MET A 106 10.44 -3.02 -10.37
N ILE A 107 9.38 -2.68 -11.11
CA ILE A 107 8.85 -3.50 -12.21
C ILE A 107 9.93 -3.75 -13.27
N LEU A 108 10.63 -2.68 -13.68
CA LEU A 108 11.69 -2.76 -14.69
C LEU A 108 12.90 -3.57 -14.19
N PHE A 109 13.37 -3.32 -12.96
CA PHE A 109 14.53 -3.98 -12.38
C PHE A 109 14.32 -5.48 -12.13
N GLN A 110 13.10 -5.86 -11.74
CA GLN A 110 12.75 -7.26 -11.49
C GLN A 110 12.24 -8.00 -12.74
N HIS A 111 12.09 -7.29 -13.87
CA HIS A 111 11.49 -7.78 -15.10
C HIS A 111 10.08 -8.38 -14.89
N LEU A 112 9.26 -7.70 -14.08
CA LEU A 112 7.88 -8.14 -13.84
C LEU A 112 7.02 -7.87 -15.07
N SER A 113 6.27 -8.88 -15.50
CA SER A 113 5.28 -8.74 -16.57
C SER A 113 3.99 -8.08 -16.05
N GLU A 114 3.14 -7.61 -16.96
CA GLU A 114 1.80 -7.12 -16.61
C GLU A 114 0.98 -8.14 -15.82
N GLN A 115 1.18 -9.43 -16.09
CA GLN A 115 0.50 -10.52 -15.38
C GLN A 115 0.99 -10.67 -13.95
N ASP A 116 2.29 -10.43 -13.71
CA ASP A 116 2.91 -10.56 -12.39
C ASP A 116 2.37 -9.49 -11.43
N VAL A 117 2.20 -8.26 -11.92
CA VAL A 117 1.66 -7.13 -11.14
C VAL A 117 0.13 -6.97 -11.25
N GLY A 118 -0.55 -7.88 -11.96
CA GLY A 118 -2.01 -7.87 -12.09
C GLY A 118 -2.57 -6.73 -12.95
N LEU A 119 -1.77 -6.14 -13.85
CA LEU A 119 -2.19 -5.16 -14.84
C LEU A 119 -2.85 -5.84 -16.06
N VAL A 120 -3.80 -6.75 -15.80
CA VAL A 120 -4.49 -7.53 -16.83
C VAL A 120 -5.99 -7.28 -16.77
N LEU A 121 -6.57 -6.93 -17.91
CA LEU A 121 -8.02 -6.80 -18.06
C LEU A 121 -8.67 -8.18 -18.23
N LYS A 122 -9.28 -8.69 -17.15
CA LYS A 122 -9.98 -9.98 -17.15
C LYS A 122 -11.47 -9.79 -17.47
N LEU A 123 -11.80 -9.50 -18.73
CA LEU A 123 -13.19 -9.26 -19.17
C LEU A 123 -14.15 -10.41 -18.84
N LYS A 124 -13.67 -11.67 -18.87
CA LYS A 124 -14.48 -12.84 -18.48
C LYS A 124 -14.92 -12.80 -17.00
N GLN A 125 -14.22 -12.06 -16.15
CA GLN A 125 -14.52 -11.88 -14.73
C GLN A 125 -15.20 -10.54 -14.45
N PHE A 126 -15.73 -9.85 -15.47
CA PHE A 126 -16.30 -8.51 -15.33
C PHE A 126 -17.32 -8.39 -14.18
N ARG A 127 -18.22 -9.38 -14.02
CA ARG A 127 -19.20 -9.39 -12.92
C ARG A 127 -18.55 -9.40 -11.53
N LEU A 128 -17.48 -10.18 -11.37
CA LEU A 128 -16.74 -10.26 -10.12
C LEU A 128 -15.94 -8.98 -9.86
N GLN A 129 -15.28 -8.43 -10.89
CA GLN A 129 -14.60 -7.15 -10.80
C GLN A 129 -15.58 -6.03 -10.42
N LEU A 130 -16.77 -6.02 -11.00
CA LEU A 130 -17.83 -5.07 -10.67
C LEU A 130 -18.30 -5.23 -9.22
N ALA A 131 -18.48 -6.46 -8.75
CA ALA A 131 -18.82 -6.73 -7.35
C ALA A 131 -17.73 -6.22 -6.39
N ILE A 132 -16.45 -6.44 -6.72
CA ILE A 132 -15.31 -5.92 -5.94
C ILE A 132 -15.33 -4.39 -5.94
N ILE A 133 -15.52 -3.74 -7.08
CA ILE A 133 -15.59 -2.27 -7.21
C ILE A 133 -16.62 -1.68 -6.24
N PHE A 134 -17.82 -2.27 -6.18
CA PHE A 134 -18.88 -1.78 -5.32
C PHE A 134 -18.63 -1.98 -3.82
N THR A 135 -17.63 -2.79 -3.42
CA THR A 135 -17.24 -2.89 -2.00
C THR A 135 -16.61 -1.60 -1.47
N GLY A 136 -16.07 -0.75 -2.35
CA GLY A 136 -15.49 0.54 -1.95
C GLY A 136 -16.49 1.49 -1.27
N ILE A 137 -17.77 1.43 -1.66
CA ILE A 137 -18.82 2.28 -1.07
C ILE A 137 -19.03 1.97 0.42
N PRO A 138 -19.42 0.74 0.82
CA PRO A 138 -19.59 0.43 2.23
C PRO A 138 -18.28 0.57 3.01
N PHE A 139 -17.12 0.27 2.42
CA PHE A 139 -15.85 0.49 3.09
C PHE A 139 -15.61 1.96 3.42
N GLY A 140 -15.80 2.87 2.46
CA GLY A 140 -15.62 4.31 2.70
C GLY A 140 -16.63 4.87 3.70
N CYS A 141 -17.87 4.37 3.70
CA CYS A 141 -18.86 4.74 4.71
C CYS A 141 -18.43 4.30 6.12
N ILE A 142 -17.97 3.06 6.29
CA ILE A 142 -17.53 2.54 7.59
C ILE A 142 -16.29 3.32 8.06
N GLU A 143 -15.31 3.50 7.19
CA GLU A 143 -14.07 4.23 7.48
C GLU A 143 -14.36 5.68 7.88
N TYR A 144 -15.36 6.33 7.25
CA TYR A 144 -15.81 7.65 7.65
C TYR A 144 -16.28 7.70 9.10
N PHE A 145 -17.05 6.71 9.55
CA PHE A 145 -17.48 6.67 10.95
C PHE A 145 -16.35 6.36 11.93
N ILE A 146 -15.25 5.77 11.45
CA ILE A 146 -14.03 5.53 12.24
C ILE A 146 -13.18 6.80 12.34
N LEU A 147 -12.87 7.45 11.22
CA LEU A 147 -11.90 8.55 11.14
C LEU A 147 -12.52 9.94 11.23
N LYS A 148 -13.76 10.12 10.77
CA LYS A 148 -14.49 11.39 10.72
C LYS A 148 -13.64 12.56 10.17
N PRO A 149 -13.08 12.44 8.95
CA PRO A 149 -12.26 13.49 8.38
C PRO A 149 -13.11 14.73 8.04
N ASN A 150 -12.46 15.90 8.04
CA ASN A 150 -13.07 17.12 7.51
C ASN A 150 -13.32 17.00 6.00
N PRO A 151 -14.40 17.65 5.49
CA PRO A 151 -14.69 17.64 4.06
C PRO A 151 -13.56 18.28 3.24
N LEU A 152 -13.09 17.58 2.20
CA LEU A 152 -12.11 18.15 1.26
C LEU A 152 -12.75 19.07 0.22
N VAL A 153 -14.07 18.97 0.05
CA VAL A 153 -14.86 19.81 -0.86
C VAL A 153 -16.04 20.40 -0.10
N VAL A 154 -16.42 21.64 -0.45
CA VAL A 154 -17.52 22.35 0.22
C VAL A 154 -18.90 21.88 -0.27
N GLU A 155 -18.98 21.46 -1.53
CA GLU A 155 -20.23 21.07 -2.18
C GLU A 155 -20.02 19.85 -3.10
N LEU A 156 -21.10 19.10 -3.36
CA LEU A 156 -21.09 17.96 -4.28
C LEU A 156 -21.49 18.41 -5.69
N SER A 157 -20.65 19.24 -6.32
CA SER A 157 -20.83 19.67 -7.70
C SER A 157 -19.88 18.94 -8.64
N VAL A 158 -20.28 18.69 -9.90
CA VAL A 158 -19.41 18.00 -10.88
C VAL A 158 -18.06 18.71 -11.02
N ARG A 159 -18.08 20.05 -11.00
CA ARG A 159 -16.89 20.89 -11.11
C ARG A 159 -15.92 20.71 -9.92
N SER A 160 -16.45 20.61 -8.71
CA SER A 160 -15.63 20.45 -7.50
C SER A 160 -15.13 19.02 -7.31
N LEU A 161 -15.89 18.01 -7.77
CA LEU A 161 -15.59 16.60 -7.56
C LEU A 161 -14.66 15.98 -8.61
N PHE A 162 -14.65 16.48 -9.85
CA PHE A 162 -13.94 15.81 -10.95
C PHE A 162 -12.45 15.58 -10.65
N ALA A 163 -11.71 16.64 -10.31
CA ALA A 163 -10.28 16.52 -10.03
C ALA A 163 -9.99 15.67 -8.77
N PRO A 164 -10.66 15.88 -7.62
CA PRO A 164 -10.48 15.02 -6.45
C PRO A 164 -10.76 13.54 -6.70
N ILE A 165 -11.83 13.20 -7.43
CA ILE A 165 -12.16 11.81 -7.74
C ILE A 165 -11.05 11.17 -8.57
N VAL A 166 -10.56 11.84 -9.62
CA VAL A 166 -9.47 11.32 -10.45
C VAL A 166 -8.20 11.16 -9.62
N ILE A 167 -7.88 12.13 -8.76
CA ILE A 167 -6.72 12.07 -7.86
C ILE A 167 -6.85 10.86 -6.93
N MET A 168 -7.99 10.63 -6.27
CA MET A 168 -8.18 9.49 -5.36
C MET A 168 -8.12 8.15 -6.11
N LEU A 169 -8.75 8.04 -7.29
CA LEU A 169 -8.71 6.81 -8.08
C LEU A 169 -7.29 6.43 -8.51
N VAL A 170 -6.45 7.42 -8.86
CA VAL A 170 -5.10 7.18 -9.37
C VAL A 170 -4.06 7.14 -8.26
N CYS A 171 -4.04 8.14 -7.39
CA CYS A 171 -2.95 8.40 -6.44
C CYS A 171 -3.03 7.51 -5.19
N THR A 172 -4.24 7.15 -4.73
CA THR A 172 -4.42 6.24 -3.60
C THR A 172 -4.90 4.88 -4.09
N GLY A 173 -5.98 4.85 -4.86
CA GLY A 173 -6.56 3.61 -5.40
C GLY A 173 -5.58 2.80 -6.24
N PHE A 174 -5.15 3.32 -7.39
CA PHE A 174 -4.26 2.56 -8.27
C PHE A 174 -2.82 2.46 -7.76
N ALA A 175 -2.23 3.57 -7.28
CA ALA A 175 -0.82 3.60 -6.88
C ALA A 175 -0.51 2.60 -5.75
N GLU A 176 -1.33 2.61 -4.70
CA GLU A 176 -1.10 1.74 -3.55
C GLU A 176 -1.38 0.29 -3.90
N GLU A 177 -2.45 0.00 -4.63
CA GLU A 177 -2.71 -1.37 -5.07
C GLU A 177 -1.63 -1.92 -6.00
N LEU A 178 -1.02 -1.09 -6.87
CA LEU A 178 0.12 -1.50 -7.67
C LEU A 178 1.33 -1.86 -6.78
N ILE A 179 1.64 -1.03 -5.79
CA ILE A 179 2.78 -1.25 -4.88
C ILE A 179 2.55 -2.48 -4.01
N PHE A 180 1.43 -2.53 -3.30
CA PHE A 180 1.16 -3.58 -2.33
C PHE A 180 0.70 -4.87 -3.00
N ARG A 181 -0.32 -4.85 -3.84
CA ARG A 181 -0.93 -6.07 -4.42
C ARG A 181 -0.23 -6.50 -5.71
N GLY A 182 0.26 -5.56 -6.49
CA GLY A 182 1.06 -5.85 -7.69
C GLY A 182 2.46 -6.34 -7.33
N ILE A 183 3.27 -5.49 -6.68
CA ILE A 183 4.71 -5.73 -6.54
C ILE A 183 5.06 -6.52 -5.27
N ILE A 184 4.66 -6.03 -4.10
CA ILE A 184 5.06 -6.64 -2.81
C ILE A 184 4.41 -8.02 -2.67
N GLN A 185 3.10 -8.13 -2.90
CA GLN A 185 2.37 -9.40 -2.79
C GLN A 185 2.89 -10.44 -3.77
N HIS A 186 3.17 -10.08 -5.03
CA HIS A 186 3.73 -11.01 -6.01
C HIS A 186 5.02 -11.65 -5.48
N ASN A 187 5.95 -10.80 -5.02
CA ASN A 187 7.23 -11.26 -4.48
C ASN A 187 7.07 -12.05 -3.18
N ALA A 188 6.18 -11.62 -2.28
CA ALA A 188 5.91 -12.30 -1.02
C ALA A 188 5.36 -13.72 -1.25
N ILE A 189 4.43 -13.89 -2.20
CA ILE A 189 3.86 -15.19 -2.55
C ILE A 189 4.92 -16.09 -3.20
N LYS A 190 5.77 -15.54 -4.08
CA LYS A 190 6.86 -16.27 -4.72
C LYS A 190 7.93 -16.73 -3.72
N TYR A 191 8.20 -15.91 -2.70
CA TYR A 191 9.17 -16.21 -1.66
C TYR A 191 8.65 -17.20 -0.61
N PHE A 192 7.42 -17.00 -0.12
CA PHE A 192 6.84 -17.84 0.94
C PHE A 192 5.93 -18.95 0.41
N ASN A 193 4.72 -18.55 0.01
CA ASN A 193 3.58 -19.29 -0.52
C ASN A 193 2.37 -18.32 -0.48
N PRO A 194 1.21 -18.65 -1.09
CA PRO A 194 0.05 -17.76 -1.11
C PRO A 194 -0.43 -17.31 0.28
N GLY A 195 -0.53 -18.20 1.26
CA GLY A 195 -1.08 -17.88 2.57
C GLY A 195 -0.20 -16.89 3.35
N LEU A 196 1.08 -17.21 3.52
CA LEU A 196 2.02 -16.34 4.22
C LEU A 196 2.31 -15.05 3.44
N GLY A 197 2.34 -15.09 2.11
CA GLY A 197 2.54 -13.91 1.28
C GLY A 197 1.40 -12.90 1.40
N ILE A 198 0.15 -13.39 1.40
CA ILE A 198 -1.05 -12.57 1.63
C ILE A 198 -1.01 -11.99 3.05
N PHE A 199 -0.78 -12.83 4.07
CA PHE A 199 -0.72 -12.37 5.44
C PHE A 199 0.34 -11.28 5.63
N PHE A 200 1.56 -11.50 5.10
CA PHE A 200 2.65 -10.55 5.21
C PHE A 200 2.29 -9.18 4.62
N VAL A 201 1.81 -9.15 3.37
CA VAL A 201 1.51 -7.89 2.69
C VAL A 201 0.31 -7.17 3.32
N THR A 202 -0.68 -7.92 3.81
CA THR A 202 -1.82 -7.36 4.55
C THR A 202 -1.37 -6.68 5.84
N VAL A 203 -0.51 -7.34 6.64
CA VAL A 203 0.03 -6.72 7.86
C VAL A 203 0.86 -5.49 7.53
N LEU A 204 1.73 -5.57 6.52
CA LEU A 204 2.54 -4.43 6.10
C LEU A 204 1.65 -3.24 5.68
N PHE A 205 0.61 -3.49 4.89
CA PHE A 205 -0.34 -2.46 4.46
C PHE A 205 -1.06 -1.81 5.66
N ALA A 206 -1.58 -2.61 6.60
CA ALA A 206 -2.25 -2.10 7.80
C ALA A 206 -1.31 -1.28 8.70
N VAL A 207 -0.06 -1.73 8.85
CA VAL A 207 0.97 -1.01 9.64
C VAL A 207 1.24 0.38 9.08
N MET A 208 1.21 0.57 7.76
CA MET A 208 1.38 1.88 7.14
C MET A 208 0.22 2.85 7.45
N HIS A 209 -0.90 2.37 7.99
CA HIS A 209 -2.05 3.18 8.40
C HIS A 209 -2.01 3.61 9.88
N ILE A 210 -0.98 3.20 10.64
CA ILE A 210 -0.80 3.63 12.05
C ILE A 210 -0.77 5.16 12.17
N GLY A 211 -0.28 5.86 11.14
CA GLY A 211 -0.26 7.32 11.07
C GLY A 211 -1.63 8.00 11.17
N ASN A 212 -2.73 7.27 10.94
CA ASN A 212 -4.10 7.78 11.14
C ASN A 212 -4.48 7.90 12.62
N MET A 213 -3.62 7.46 13.54
CA MET A 213 -3.81 7.57 15.00
C MET A 213 -5.09 6.90 15.50
N SER A 214 -5.59 5.90 14.77
CA SER A 214 -6.78 5.13 15.11
C SER A 214 -6.48 3.63 15.02
N LEU A 215 -6.48 2.95 16.17
CA LEU A 215 -6.30 1.49 16.20
C LEU A 215 -7.44 0.78 15.47
N LEU A 216 -8.67 1.30 15.58
CA LEU A 216 -9.83 0.74 14.91
C LEU A 216 -9.67 0.81 13.38
N ASP A 217 -9.10 1.90 12.88
CA ASP A 217 -8.77 2.06 11.46
C ASP A 217 -7.74 1.04 11.00
N VAL A 218 -6.64 0.87 11.74
CA VAL A 218 -5.60 -0.14 11.42
C VAL A 218 -6.19 -1.55 11.35
N VAL A 219 -7.06 -1.91 12.29
CA VAL A 219 -7.76 -3.21 12.29
C VAL A 219 -8.71 -3.33 11.09
N PHE A 220 -9.45 -2.27 10.77
CA PHE A 220 -10.38 -2.27 9.65
C PHE A 220 -9.66 -2.39 8.30
N VAL A 221 -8.61 -1.61 8.10
CA VAL A 221 -7.74 -1.64 6.92
C VAL A 221 -6.99 -2.97 6.81
N PHE A 222 -6.68 -3.66 7.91
CA PHE A 222 -6.19 -5.04 7.85
C PHE A 222 -7.18 -5.99 7.17
N PHE A 223 -8.48 -5.91 7.50
CA PHE A 223 -9.49 -6.77 6.88
C PHE A 223 -9.75 -6.45 5.41
N ILE A 224 -9.85 -5.16 5.06
CA ILE A 224 -9.89 -4.71 3.65
C ILE A 224 -8.63 -5.18 2.93
N GLY A 225 -7.50 -4.98 3.61
CA GLY A 225 -6.17 -5.47 3.32
C GLY A 225 -6.17 -6.88 2.76
N TYR A 226 -6.66 -7.78 3.60
CA TYR A 226 -6.77 -9.21 3.37
C TYR A 226 -7.75 -9.54 2.24
N PHE A 227 -8.92 -8.89 2.23
CA PHE A 227 -9.93 -9.07 1.20
C PHE A 227 -9.38 -8.74 -0.19
N TYR A 228 -8.75 -7.58 -0.37
CA TYR A 228 -8.14 -7.20 -1.65
C TYR A 228 -6.99 -8.12 -2.04
N SER A 229 -6.12 -8.50 -1.10
CA SER A 229 -5.03 -9.43 -1.38
C SER A 229 -5.53 -10.79 -1.88
N TYR A 230 -6.59 -11.32 -1.26
CA TYR A 230 -7.23 -12.55 -1.71
C TYR A 230 -7.93 -12.38 -3.07
N ALA A 231 -8.66 -11.27 -3.27
CA ALA A 231 -9.32 -10.96 -4.54
C ALA A 231 -8.34 -10.87 -5.71
N VAL A 232 -7.20 -10.21 -5.53
CA VAL A 232 -6.13 -10.15 -6.55
C VAL A 232 -5.51 -11.52 -6.78
N LYS A 233 -5.28 -12.32 -5.73
CA LYS A 233 -4.77 -13.69 -5.90
C LYS A 233 -5.71 -14.57 -6.71
N PHE A 234 -7.02 -14.42 -6.52
CA PHE A 234 -8.04 -15.20 -7.22
C PHE A 234 -8.28 -14.72 -8.67
N THR A 235 -8.35 -13.40 -8.87
CA THR A 235 -8.65 -12.81 -10.19
C THR A 235 -7.41 -12.65 -11.07
N GLY A 236 -6.24 -12.49 -10.46
CA GLY A 236 -5.00 -12.11 -11.14
C GLY A 236 -5.03 -10.69 -11.71
N SER A 237 -5.89 -9.81 -11.18
CA SER A 237 -6.02 -8.43 -11.65
C SER A 237 -6.19 -7.47 -10.48
N ILE A 238 -5.47 -6.33 -10.51
CA ILE A 238 -5.61 -5.27 -9.51
C ILE A 238 -6.72 -4.27 -9.87
N THR A 239 -7.32 -4.33 -11.05
CA THR A 239 -8.24 -3.29 -11.55
C THR A 239 -9.43 -3.06 -10.62
N GLY A 240 -10.15 -4.12 -10.23
CA GLY A 240 -11.33 -3.98 -9.37
C GLY A 240 -10.99 -3.49 -7.98
N VAL A 241 -9.90 -3.99 -7.38
CA VAL A 241 -9.45 -3.53 -6.05
C VAL A 241 -8.93 -2.10 -6.09
N SER A 242 -8.27 -1.67 -7.17
CA SER A 242 -7.78 -0.29 -7.35
C SER A 242 -8.93 0.71 -7.40
N ILE A 243 -9.96 0.39 -8.20
CA ILE A 243 -11.15 1.24 -8.30
C ILE A 243 -11.94 1.19 -7.00
N SER A 244 -12.08 0.01 -6.36
CA SER A 244 -12.73 -0.12 -5.06
C SER A 244 -12.05 0.73 -4.00
N HIS A 245 -10.72 0.66 -3.89
CA HIS A 245 -9.94 1.43 -2.93
C HIS A 245 -10.01 2.94 -3.23
N GLY A 246 -9.90 3.35 -4.49
CA GLY A 246 -10.10 4.75 -4.85
C GLY A 246 -11.52 5.24 -4.53
N LEU A 247 -12.54 4.39 -4.72
CA LEU A 247 -13.93 4.68 -4.36
C LEU A 247 -14.13 4.76 -2.84
N THR A 248 -13.46 3.92 -2.05
CA THR A 248 -13.39 4.04 -0.59
C THR A 248 -12.95 5.44 -0.20
N ASN A 249 -11.84 5.92 -0.75
CA ASN A 249 -11.30 7.26 -0.46
C ASN A 249 -12.21 8.40 -0.97
N VAL A 250 -12.86 8.23 -2.12
CA VAL A 250 -13.86 9.19 -2.60
C VAL A 250 -15.02 9.30 -1.61
N VAL A 251 -15.55 8.17 -1.14
CA VAL A 251 -16.67 8.17 -0.19
C VAL A 251 -16.23 8.74 1.16
N LEU A 252 -15.08 8.32 1.67
CA LEU A 252 -14.49 8.76 2.94
C LEU A 252 -14.23 10.27 2.98
N PHE A 253 -13.58 10.83 1.96
CA PHE A 253 -13.06 12.21 2.01
C PHE A 253 -13.93 13.25 1.29
N LEU A 254 -14.76 12.82 0.32
CA LEU A 254 -15.53 13.75 -0.51
C LEU A 254 -17.03 13.67 -0.24
N VAL A 255 -17.59 12.46 -0.13
CA VAL A 255 -19.06 12.27 -0.09
C VAL A 255 -19.58 12.33 1.34
N MET A 256 -19.10 11.44 2.22
CA MET A 256 -19.64 11.31 3.59
C MET A 256 -19.46 12.55 4.46
N PRO A 257 -18.31 13.25 4.45
CA PRO A 257 -18.14 14.47 5.27
C PRO A 257 -19.11 15.59 4.90
N VAL A 258 -19.54 15.66 3.63
CA VAL A 258 -20.51 16.66 3.16
C VAL A 258 -21.95 16.25 3.48
N LEU A 259 -22.28 14.96 3.36
CA LEU A 259 -23.63 14.45 3.64
C LEU A 259 -23.93 14.29 5.13
N TRP A 260 -22.91 14.00 5.94
CA TRP A 260 -23.05 13.71 7.36
C TRP A 260 -21.99 14.46 8.18
N PRO A 261 -21.98 15.79 8.21
CA PRO A 261 -21.01 16.54 9.01
C PRO A 261 -21.19 16.20 10.51
N VAL A 262 -20.10 15.77 11.17
CA VAL A 262 -20.06 15.41 12.61
C VAL A 262 -19.24 16.42 13.38
#